data_AF-U3PAC9-F1
#
_entry.id   AF-U3PAC9-F1
#
_cell.length_a   1.000
_cell.length_b   1.000
_cell.length_c   1.000
_cell.angle_alpha   90.00
_cell.angle_beta   90.00
_cell.angle_gamma   90.00
#
_symmetry.space_group_name_H-M   'P 1'
#
loop_
_entity.id
_entity.type
_entity.pdbx_description
1 polymer ?
#
loop_
_entity_poly.entity_id
_entity_poly.type
_entity_poly.pdbx_seq_one_letter_code
_entity_poly.pdbx_strand_id
1 'polypeptide(L)' 'MTRTIAFHARLLRSGAEPRTVTVYSASDSPPRILRRPAGGGGGLEFDVYALLDADGWPEGATYTFVESLTREPSPTED' A
#
# COMPACT_ATOMS: atom_id res chain seq x y z
N MET A 1 1.86 15.46 19.13
CA MET A 1 1.11 14.20 18.91
C MET A 1 0.77 14.13 17.44
N THR A 2 1.27 13.15 16.71
CA THR A 2 0.96 12.99 15.29
C THR A 2 -0.40 12.30 15.17
N ARG A 3 -1.39 12.95 14.57
CA ARG A 3 -2.73 12.38 14.40
C ARG A 3 -2.67 11.29 13.34
N THR A 4 -3.01 10.08 13.71
CA THR A 4 -3.16 8.98 12.75
C THR A 4 -4.57 9.01 12.16
N ILE A 5 -4.66 9.01 10.83
CA ILE A 5 -5.89 8.97 10.04
C ILE A 5 -6.02 7.56 9.47
N ALA A 6 -7.15 6.91 9.75
CA ALA A 6 -7.53 5.67 9.09
C ALA A 6 -8.33 6.01 7.82
N PHE A 7 -8.00 5.39 6.69
CA PHE A 7 -8.68 5.61 5.42
C PHE A 7 -8.81 4.31 4.61
N HIS A 8 -9.76 4.28 3.68
CA HIS A 8 -9.97 3.16 2.77
C HIS A 8 -9.16 3.33 1.47
N ALA A 9 -8.11 2.53 1.30
CA ALA A 9 -7.33 2.47 0.08
C ALA A 9 -7.95 1.48 -0.91
N ARG A 10 -8.43 1.95 -2.06
CA ARG A 10 -8.91 1.12 -3.15
C ARG A 10 -7.74 0.79 -4.08
N LEU A 11 -7.33 -0.47 -4.10
CA LEU A 11 -6.20 -0.99 -4.86
C LEU A 11 -6.70 -1.56 -6.19
N LEU A 12 -6.21 -1.02 -7.29
CA LEU A 12 -6.46 -1.47 -8.65
C LEU A 12 -5.25 -2.26 -9.16
N ARG A 13 -5.50 -3.40 -9.80
CA ARG A 13 -4.47 -4.20 -10.48
C ARG A 13 -5.05 -4.71 -11.79
N SER A 14 -4.30 -4.57 -12.87
CA SER A 14 -4.74 -5.06 -14.18
C SER A 14 -4.98 -6.58 -14.13
N GLY A 15 -6.10 -7.03 -14.67
CA GLY A 15 -6.48 -8.45 -14.67
C GLY A 15 -6.93 -9.02 -13.33
N ALA A 16 -7.11 -8.19 -12.29
CA ALA A 16 -7.64 -8.61 -10.99
C ALA A 16 -8.78 -7.70 -10.53
N GLU A 17 -9.67 -8.25 -9.70
CA GLU A 17 -10.73 -7.46 -9.08
C GLU A 17 -10.15 -6.40 -8.13
N PRO A 18 -10.70 -5.18 -8.12
CA PRO A 18 -10.31 -4.15 -7.16
C PRO A 18 -10.45 -4.64 -5.72
N ARG A 19 -9.47 -4.30 -4.87
CA ARG A 19 -9.47 -4.65 -3.46
C ARG A 19 -9.44 -3.41 -2.60
N THR A 20 -10.25 -3.36 -1.54
CA THR A 20 -10.22 -2.24 -0.58
C THR A 20 -9.56 -2.68 0.71
N VAL A 21 -8.62 -1.87 1.21
CA VAL A 21 -7.92 -2.14 2.48
C VAL A 21 -7.92 -0.90 3.36
N THR A 22 -8.01 -1.08 4.67
CA THR A 22 -7.83 0.02 5.63
C THR A 22 -6.34 0.27 5.85
N VAL A 23 -5.93 1.52 5.71
CA VAL A 23 -4.55 1.97 5.93
C VAL A 23 -4.56 3.10 6.96
N TYR A 24 -3.49 3.16 7.75
CA TYR A 24 -3.28 4.21 8.74
C TYR A 24 -2.15 5.12 8.26
N SER A 25 -2.43 6.41 8.11
CA SER A 25 -1.45 7.43 7.75
C SER A 25 -1.28 8.42 8.89
N ALA A 26 -0.04 8.83 9.16
CA ALA A 26 0.25 9.91 10.10
C ALA A 26 0.29 11.29 9.40
N SER A 27 0.01 11.34 8.09
CA SER A 27 0.01 12.55 7.27
C SER A 27 -1.41 13.05 7.04
N ASP A 28 -1.54 14.37 6.85
CA ASP A 28 -2.79 15.05 6.50
C ASP A 28 -3.20 14.85 5.02
N SER A 29 -2.38 14.12 4.26
CA SER A 29 -2.62 13.76 2.86
C SER A 29 -2.36 12.26 2.65
N PRO A 30 -2.98 11.63 1.63
CA PRO A 30 -2.71 10.23 1.34
C PRO A 30 -1.25 10.05 0.93
N PRO A 31 -0.59 8.95 1.37
CA PRO A 31 0.77 8.66 0.92
C PRO A 31 0.79 8.45 -0.60
N ARG A 32 1.82 8.97 -1.27
CA ARG A 32 1.95 8.80 -2.72
C ARG A 32 2.20 7.34 -3.13
N ILE A 33 2.80 6.56 -2.23
CA ILE A 33 3.18 5.17 -2.44
C ILE A 33 2.68 4.34 -1.27
N LEU A 34 1.99 3.24 -1.57
CA LEU A 34 1.62 2.21 -0.61
C LEU A 34 2.38 0.92 -0.90
N ARG A 35 2.95 0.32 0.14
CA ARG A 35 3.58 -0.99 0.09
C ARG A 35 2.73 -1.97 0.88
N ARG A 36 2.37 -3.09 0.26
CA ARG A 36 1.53 -4.12 0.87
C ARG A 36 2.17 -5.50 0.69
N PRO A 37 2.10 -6.39 1.67
CA PRO A 37 2.56 -7.76 1.49
C PRO A 37 1.75 -8.46 0.39
N ALA A 38 2.45 -9.14 -0.53
CA ALA A 38 1.85 -9.87 -1.64
C ALA A 38 1.31 -11.25 -1.18
N GLY A 39 0.31 -11.24 -0.29
CA GLY A 39 -0.67 -12.33 -0.12
C GLY A 39 -0.24 -13.75 0.29
N GLY A 40 1.04 -14.10 0.47
CA GLY A 40 1.42 -15.50 0.69
C GLY A 40 2.61 -15.73 1.63
N GLY A 41 2.38 -15.70 2.94
CA GLY A 41 3.15 -16.47 3.94
C GLY A 41 4.63 -16.14 4.18
N GLY A 42 5.32 -15.45 3.28
CA GLY A 42 6.70 -14.99 3.43
C GLY A 42 6.73 -13.47 3.36
N GLY A 43 7.15 -12.80 4.44
CA GLY A 43 7.26 -11.34 4.52
C GLY A 43 8.34 -10.71 3.63
N LEU A 44 8.67 -11.36 2.51
CA LEU A 44 9.71 -10.98 1.57
C LEU A 44 9.11 -10.39 0.28
N GLU A 45 7.85 -10.65 -0.05
CA GLU A 45 7.22 -10.10 -1.26
C GLU A 45 6.26 -8.94 -0.94
N PHE A 46 6.43 -7.82 -1.63
CA PHE A 46 5.67 -6.60 -1.45
C PHE A 46 5.14 -6.08 -2.77
N ASP A 47 3.83 -5.92 -2.89
CA ASP A 47 3.22 -5.16 -3.97
C ASP A 47 3.32 -3.65 -3.66
N VAL A 48 3.78 -2.89 -4.65
CA VAL A 48 3.87 -1.42 -4.62
C VAL A 48 2.70 -0.84 -5.41
N TYR A 49 2.00 0.10 -4.80
CA TYR A 49 0.90 0.82 -5.41
C TYR A 49 1.15 2.32 -5.39
N ALA A 50 0.90 3.00 -6.50
CA ALA A 50 0.98 4.46 -6.62
C ALA A 50 -0.39 5.10 -6.48
N LEU A 51 -0.46 6.25 -5.82
CA LEU A 51 -1.68 7.04 -5.68
C LEU A 51 -2.15 7.49 -7.08
N LEU A 52 -3.36 7.09 -7.43
CA LEU A 52 -4.02 7.45 -8.69
C LEU A 52 -4.99 8.60 -8.49
N ASP A 53 -5.78 8.55 -7.41
CA ASP A 53 -6.79 9.55 -7.08
C ASP A 53 -6.92 9.72 -5.56
N ALA A 54 -7.13 10.96 -5.13
CA ALA A 54 -7.19 11.38 -3.73
C ALA A 54 -8.42 12.24 -3.41
N ASP A 55 -9.38 12.37 -4.34
CA ASP A 55 -10.52 13.28 -4.20
C ASP A 55 -11.38 12.96 -2.96
N GLY A 56 -11.46 11.68 -2.59
CA GLY A 56 -12.20 11.20 -1.42
C GLY A 56 -11.47 11.29 -0.07
N TRP A 57 -10.31 11.94 0.02
CA TRP A 57 -9.54 11.99 1.27
C TRP A 57 -10.26 12.81 2.36
N PRO A 58 -10.27 12.38 3.64
CA PRO A 58 -9.62 11.20 4.22
C PRO A 58 -10.45 9.91 4.24
N GLU A 59 -11.65 9.90 3.67
CA GLU A 59 -12.51 8.70 3.68
C GLU A 59 -11.93 7.60 2.79
N GLY A 60 -11.35 7.96 1.65
CA GLY A 60 -10.69 7.01 0.76
C GLY A 60 -9.71 7.62 -0.23
N ALA A 61 -8.94 6.74 -0.86
CA ALA A 61 -8.03 7.08 -1.95
C ALA A 61 -7.84 5.87 -2.87
N THR A 62 -7.66 6.12 -4.16
CA THR A 62 -7.48 5.08 -5.17
C THR A 62 -6.01 4.95 -5.54
N TYR A 63 -5.53 3.72 -5.61
CA TYR A 63 -4.15 3.40 -5.96
C TYR A 63 -4.11 2.37 -7.08
N THR A 64 -3.10 2.46 -7.93
CA THR A 64 -2.84 1.49 -9.00
C THR A 64 -1.58 0.70 -8.70
N PHE A 65 -1.61 -0.59 -8.99
CA PHE A 65 -0.45 -1.47 -8.90
C PHE A 65 0.64 -0.99 -9.86
N VAL A 66 1.88 -0.96 -9.37
CA VAL A 66 3.06 -0.58 -10.15
C VAL A 66 3.93 -1.81 -10.38
N GLU A 67 4.39 -2.43 -9.29
CA GLU A 67 5.35 -3.54 -9.34
C GLU A 67 5.30 -4.38 -8.06
N SER A 68 5.87 -5.58 -8.12
CA SER A 68 6.10 -6.43 -6.95
C SER A 68 7.60 -6.47 -6.68
N LEU A 69 7.97 -6.21 -5.43
CA LEU A 69 9.34 -6.22 -4.94
C LEU A 69 9.56 -7.43 -4.05
N THR A 70 10.63 -8.17 -4.30
CA THR A 70 11.10 -9.22 -3.40
C THR A 70 12.28 -8.70 -2.61
N ARG A 71 12.19 -8.71 -1.28
CA ARG A 71 13.29 -8.48 -0.37
C ARG A 71 14.13 -9.74 -0.32
N GLU A 72 15.39 -9.65 -0.73
CA GLU A 72 16.37 -10.69 -0.45
C GLU A 72 16.58 -10.78 1.07
N PRO A 73 16.63 -11.98 1.66
CA PRO A 73 17.02 -12.11 3.06
C PRO A 73 18.41 -11.51 3.20
N SER A 74 18.55 -10.52 4.10
CA SER A 74 19.87 -9.96 4.41
C SER A 74 20.80 -11.13 4.77
N PRO A 75 22.01 -11.26 4.20
CA PRO A 75 22.96 -12.23 4.71
C PRO A 75 23.19 -11.86 6.18
N THR A 76 22.86 -12.76 7.09
CA THR A 76 23.31 -12.66 8.47
C THR A 76 24.84 -12.70 8.39
N GLU A 77 25.50 -11.57 8.66
CA GLU A 77 26.94 -11.58 8.91
C GLU A 77 27.15 -12.40 10.20
N ASP A 78 27.89 -13.50 10.07
CA ASP A 78 28.30 -14.43 11.14
C ASP A 78 29.33 -13.79 12.08
#